data_AF-A0A7X3PQ18-F1
#
_entry.id   AF-A0A7X3PQ18-F1
#
_cell.length_a   1.000
_cell.length_b   1.000
_cell.length_c   1.000
_cell.angle_alpha   90.00
_cell.angle_beta   90.00
_cell.angle_gamma   90.00
#
_symmetry.space_group_name_H-M   'P 1'
#
loop_
_entity.id
_entity.type
_entity.pdbx_description
1 polymer ?
#
loop_
_entity_poly.entity_id
_entity_poly.type
_entity_poly.pdbx_seq_one_letter_code
_entity_poly.pdbx_strand_id
1 'polypeptide(L)'
;MNAFRMTSDEIQCWEHDGYFVRENVFSYEENDHLRQVAEDIVAGKRRMPMAHIDRNALVLDGKDARSGIYGMHKIHHPSCFIPEFLAR
;
A
#
# COMPACT_ATOMS: atom_id res chain seq x y z
N MET A 1 -7.18 -22.25 -11.13
CA MET A 1 -7.80 -21.81 -9.85
C MET A 1 -7.31 -20.40 -9.57
N ASN A 2 -8.22 -19.46 -9.32
CA ASN A 2 -7.87 -18.05 -9.18
C ASN A 2 -7.41 -17.79 -7.74
N ALA A 3 -6.09 -17.81 -7.50
CA ALA A 3 -5.47 -17.77 -6.17
C ALA A 3 -5.81 -16.52 -5.32
N PHE A 4 -6.45 -15.51 -5.94
CA PHE A 4 -6.81 -14.25 -5.29
C PHE A 4 -8.31 -14.09 -5.03
N ARG A 5 -9.14 -15.09 -5.34
CA ARG A 5 -10.55 -15.04 -4.95
C ARG A 5 -10.68 -15.13 -3.43
N MET A 6 -11.58 -14.32 -2.87
CA MET A 6 -11.96 -14.46 -1.47
C MET A 6 -12.67 -15.81 -1.27
N THR A 7 -12.37 -16.46 -0.15
CA THR A 7 -13.11 -17.63 0.31
C THR A 7 -14.49 -17.21 0.82
N SER A 8 -15.40 -18.18 0.98
CA SER A 8 -16.73 -17.90 1.54
C SER A 8 -16.66 -17.28 2.93
N ASP A 9 -15.69 -17.69 3.75
CA ASP A 9 -15.50 -17.19 5.11
C ASP A 9 -14.98 -15.74 5.09
N GLU A 10 -14.02 -15.44 4.22
CA GLU A 10 -13.52 -14.07 4.04
C GLU A 10 -14.61 -13.11 3.52
N ILE A 11 -15.50 -13.60 2.64
CA ILE A 11 -16.68 -12.84 2.20
C ILE A 11 -17.59 -12.55 3.39
N GLN A 12 -17.86 -13.53 4.25
CA GLN A 12 -18.71 -13.31 5.42
C GLN A 12 -18.10 -12.31 6.41
N CYS A 13 -16.79 -12.41 6.69
CA CYS A 13 -16.09 -11.42 7.51
C CYS A 13 -16.17 -10.02 6.89
N TRP A 14 -15.99 -9.90 5.57
CA TRP A 14 -16.14 -8.62 4.88
C TRP A 14 -17.55 -8.03 5.03
N GLU A 15 -18.59 -8.83 4.78
CA GLU A 15 -19.98 -8.37 4.86
C GLU A 15 -20.39 -8.01 6.30
N HIS A 16 -19.85 -8.70 7.31
CA HIS A 16 -20.18 -8.47 8.72
C HIS A 16 -19.36 -7.34 9.36
N ASP A 17 -18.04 -7.36 9.16
CA ASP A 17 -17.09 -6.49 9.88
C ASP A 17 -16.56 -5.33 9.02
N GLY A 18 -16.75 -5.39 7.69
CA GLY A 18 -16.15 -4.45 6.74
C GLY A 18 -14.65 -4.66 6.49
N TYR A 19 -14.07 -5.73 7.03
CA TYR A 19 -12.67 -6.13 6.81
C TYR A 19 -12.46 -7.62 7.05
N PHE A 20 -11.33 -8.14 6.55
CA PHE A 20 -10.78 -9.44 6.94
C PHE A 20 -9.24 -9.37 6.88
N VAL A 21 -8.56 -10.30 7.54
CA VAL A 21 -7.09 -10.37 7.55
C VAL A 21 -6.66 -11.66 6.90
N ARG A 22 -5.69 -11.56 5.98
CA ARG A 22 -5.02 -12.72 5.38
C ARG A 22 -3.56 -12.69 5.75
N GLU A 23 -3.10 -13.77 6.38
CA GLU A 23 -1.70 -13.96 6.74
C GLU A 23 -0.95 -14.68 5.62
N ASN A 24 0.38 -14.57 5.62
CA ASN A 24 1.27 -15.28 4.69
C ASN A 24 0.95 -15.04 3.20
N VAL A 25 0.42 -13.86 2.86
CA VAL A 25 0.14 -13.45 1.47
C VAL A 25 1.42 -13.26 0.65
N PHE A 26 2.50 -12.88 1.35
CA PHE A 26 3.83 -12.71 0.80
C PHE A 26 4.81 -13.57 1.60
N SER A 27 5.80 -14.12 0.92
CA SER A 27 6.95 -14.73 1.57
C SER A 27 7.79 -13.66 2.29
N TYR A 28 8.69 -14.11 3.17
CA TYR A 28 9.63 -13.20 3.83
C TYR A 28 10.48 -12.42 2.83
N GLU A 29 10.98 -13.07 1.79
CA GLU A 29 11.81 -12.46 0.75
C GLU A 29 11.04 -11.41 -0.05
N GLU A 30 9.79 -11.72 -0.41
CA GLU A 30 8.92 -10.76 -1.11
C GLU A 30 8.62 -9.53 -0.24
N ASN A 31 8.39 -9.74 1.06
CA ASN A 31 8.21 -8.63 2.00
C ASN A 31 9.48 -7.79 2.13
N ASP A 32 10.66 -8.41 2.20
CA ASP A 32 11.93 -7.69 2.33
C ASP A 32 12.24 -6.84 1.09
N HIS A 33 11.98 -7.39 -0.11
CA HIS A 33 12.10 -6.64 -1.35
C HIS A 33 11.16 -5.42 -1.37
N LEU A 34 9.88 -5.60 -1.01
CA LEU A 34 8.93 -4.50 -0.96
C LEU A 34 9.32 -3.44 0.08
N ARG A 35 9.82 -3.87 1.25
CA ARG A 35 10.37 -2.99 2.29
C ARG A 35 11.52 -2.15 1.73
N GLN A 36 12.49 -2.77 1.07
CA GLN A 36 13.65 -2.07 0.52
C GLN A 36 13.25 -1.05 -0.55
N VAL A 37 12.30 -1.38 -1.43
CA VAL A 37 11.77 -0.44 -2.42
C VAL A 37 11.13 0.78 -1.75
N ALA A 38 10.34 0.57 -0.69
CA ALA A 38 9.72 1.66 0.05
C ALA A 38 10.77 2.56 0.73
N GLU A 39 11.79 1.96 1.36
CA GLU A 39 12.89 2.71 1.98
C GLU A 39 13.69 3.52 0.95
N ASP A 40 13.96 2.97 -0.23
CA ASP A 40 14.69 3.66 -1.29
C ASP A 40 13.91 4.84 -1.87
N ILE A 41 12.57 4.74 -1.93
CA ILE A 41 11.70 5.85 -2.31
C ILE A 41 11.78 6.97 -1.27
N VAL A 42 11.65 6.62 0.02
CA VAL A 42 11.73 7.60 1.12
C VAL A 42 13.11 8.26 1.18
N ALA A 43 14.18 7.51 0.94
CA ALA A 43 15.55 8.02 0.88
C ALA A 43 15.86 8.80 -0.41
N GLY A 44 14.92 8.88 -1.36
CA GLY A 44 15.10 9.56 -2.65
C GLY A 44 16.05 8.83 -3.63
N LYS A 45 16.43 7.59 -3.33
CA LYS A 45 17.27 6.74 -4.18
C LYS A 45 16.50 6.21 -5.38
N ARG A 46 15.18 6.00 -5.21
CA ARG A 46 14.27 5.58 -6.27
C ARG A 46 13.21 6.63 -6.48
N ARG A 47 13.01 7.06 -7.74
CA ARG A 47 11.94 8.01 -8.08
C ARG A 47 10.59 7.30 -8.05
N MET A 48 9.64 7.86 -7.32
CA MET A 48 8.23 7.49 -7.42
C MET A 48 7.50 8.54 -8.27
N PRO A 49 6.65 8.15 -9.23
CA PRO A 49 5.91 9.11 -10.02
C PRO A 49 5.01 9.97 -9.13
N MET A 50 5.23 11.29 -9.14
CA MET A 50 4.44 12.26 -8.39
C MET A 50 2.96 12.28 -8.79
N ALA A 51 2.62 11.74 -9.97
CA ALA A 51 1.27 11.71 -10.52
C ALA A 51 0.25 10.93 -9.66
N HIS A 52 0.69 10.13 -8.70
CA HIS A 52 -0.17 9.30 -7.84
C HIS A 52 0.15 9.38 -6.34
N ILE A 53 0.98 10.35 -5.95
CA ILE A 53 1.05 10.79 -4.56
C ILE A 53 -0.04 11.82 -4.40
N ASP A 54 -1.24 11.35 -4.06
CA ASP A 54 -2.32 12.25 -3.68
C ASP A 54 -1.90 12.94 -2.39
N ARG A 55 -1.59 14.24 -2.52
CA ARG A 55 -1.49 15.10 -1.36
C ARG A 55 -2.85 15.06 -0.70
N ASN A 56 -2.88 14.64 0.56
CA ASN A 56 -4.07 14.78 1.39
C ASN A 56 -4.61 16.22 1.21
N ALA A 57 -5.93 16.40 1.09
CA ALA A 57 -6.55 17.72 0.93
C ALA A 57 -6.02 18.74 1.95
N LEU A 58 -5.66 18.28 3.15
CA LEU A 58 -5.09 19.11 4.21
C LEU A 58 -3.65 19.60 3.95
N VAL A 59 -2.86 18.85 3.16
CA VAL A 59 -1.51 19.26 2.69
C VAL A 59 -1.63 20.32 1.60
N LEU A 60 -2.64 20.21 0.73
CA LEU A 60 -2.97 21.26 -0.25
C LEU A 60 -3.42 22.56 0.44
N ASP A 61 -4.11 22.44 1.58
CA ASP A 61 -4.58 23.56 2.40
C ASP A 61 -3.52 24.15 3.36
N GLY A 62 -2.27 23.68 3.33
CA GLY A 62 -1.17 24.19 4.18
C GLY A 62 -1.31 23.87 5.68
N LYS A 63 -2.01 22.78 6.03
CA LYS A 63 -2.24 22.33 7.41
C LYS A 63 -1.40 21.09 7.75
N ASP A 64 -0.14 21.10 7.34
CA ASP A 64 0.83 20.00 7.36
C ASP A 64 1.36 19.61 8.76
N ALA A 65 1.12 20.43 9.78
CA ALA A 65 1.66 20.26 11.12
C ALA A 65 0.95 19.20 12.00
N ARG A 66 0.60 18.01 11.48
CA ARG A 66 0.07 16.92 12.33
C ARG A 66 0.83 15.60 12.19
N SER A 67 1.10 14.99 13.34
CA SER A 67 1.73 13.68 13.54
C SER A 67 0.72 12.52 13.50
N GLY A 68 1.22 11.31 13.28
CA GLY A 68 0.43 10.07 13.38
C GLY A 68 -0.36 9.73 12.12
N ILE A 69 -1.49 9.03 12.28
CA ILE A 69 -2.31 8.53 11.15
C ILE A 69 -2.84 9.66 10.24
N TYR A 70 -2.89 10.89 10.73
CA TYR A 70 -3.37 12.07 10.01
C TYR A 70 -2.31 12.75 9.14
N GLY A 71 -1.04 12.35 9.27
CA GLY A 71 0.05 12.74 8.35
C GLY A 71 0.24 11.77 7.19
N MET A 72 -0.54 10.68 7.13
CA MET A 72 -0.33 9.63 6.13
C MET A 72 -0.67 10.13 4.72
N HIS A 73 0.28 9.94 3.80
CA HIS A 73 0.08 10.16 2.38
C HIS A 73 -0.53 8.90 1.77
N LYS A 74 -1.57 9.05 0.95
CA LYS A 74 -2.17 7.91 0.26
C LYS A 74 -1.44 7.71 -1.06
N ILE A 75 -0.68 6.62 -1.14
CA ILE A 75 -0.06 6.20 -2.38
C ILE A 75 -1.10 5.39 -3.15
N HIS A 76 -1.67 5.97 -4.21
CA HIS A 76 -2.57 5.24 -5.08
C HIS A 76 -1.75 4.37 -6.06
N HIS A 77 -2.15 3.11 -6.21
CA HIS A 77 -1.58 2.16 -7.16
C HIS A 77 -0.04 2.01 -7.13
N PRO A 78 0.59 1.76 -5.95
CA PRO A 78 2.03 1.49 -5.89
C PRO A 78 2.40 0.29 -6.78
N SER A 79 1.49 -0.67 -6.89
CA SER A 79 1.60 -1.82 -7.79
C SER A 79 1.93 -1.44 -9.24
N CYS A 80 1.40 -0.34 -9.79
CA CYS A 80 1.66 0.04 -11.18
C CYS A 80 3.10 0.52 -11.45
N PHE A 81 3.88 0.82 -10.40
CA PHE A 81 5.20 1.45 -10.52
C PHE A 81 6.29 0.74 -9.71
N ILE A 82 5.92 -0.38 -9.08
CA ILE A 82 6.82 -1.31 -8.42
C ILE A 82 6.77 -2.58 -9.27
N PRO A 83 7.66 -2.74 -10.28
CA PRO A 83 7.72 -3.94 -11.10
C PRO A 83 7.78 -5.23 -10.27
N GLU A 84 8.38 -5.16 -9.08
CA GLU A 84 8.45 -6.24 -8.11
C GLU A 84 7.05 -6.70 -7.64
N PHE A 85 6.07 -5.82 -7.64
CA PHE A 85 4.67 -6.14 -7.32
C PHE A 85 3.91 -6.71 -8.52
N LEU A 86 4.26 -6.30 -9.76
CA LEU A 86 3.62 -6.77 -11.00
C LEU A 86 4.16 -8.11 -11.50
N ALA A 87 5.38 -8.45 -11.13
CA ALA A 87 6.06 -9.67 -11.58
C ALA A 87 5.67 -10.94 -10.81
N ARG A 88 4.76 -10.83 -9.81
CA ARG A 88 4.22 -11.96 -9.04
C ARG A 88 3.00 -12.59 -9.72
#